data_AF-T1JWZ4-F1
#
_entry.id   AF-T1JWZ4-F1
#
_cell.length_a   1.000
_cell.length_b   1.000
_cell.length_c   1.000
_cell.angle_alpha   90.00
_cell.angle_beta   90.00
_cell.angle_gamma   90.00
#
_symmetry.space_group_name_H-M   'P 1'
#
loop_
_entity.id
_entity.type
_entity.pdbx_description
1 polymer ?
#
loop_
_entity_poly.entity_id
_entity_poly.type
_entity_poly.pdbx_seq_one_letter_code
_entity_poly.pdbx_strand_id
1 'polypeptide(L)'
;MMSAEFVVPFPDHISHPIGDFDIDEILSIATINGRLIHYVKLRGGQKTMIPSSLTNVLCPHLVIEFYQSKLFFVNIFNNKQKPAKKMKRQQARKSTTVKFIKCPSPPPKTVRIVEHANLSEESSSSDD
;
A
#
# COMPACT_ATOMS: atom_id res chain seq x y z
N MET A 1 -4.72 0.00 41.11
CA MET A 1 -4.94 -0.38 39.70
C MET A 1 -3.57 -0.48 39.05
N MET A 2 -3.11 -1.68 38.73
CA MET A 2 -1.84 -1.88 38.05
C MET A 2 -2.09 -1.74 36.54
N SER A 3 -1.57 -0.67 35.95
CA SER A 3 -1.58 -0.49 34.49
C SER A 3 -0.73 -1.59 33.87
N ALA A 4 -1.36 -2.49 33.12
CA ALA A 4 -0.65 -3.49 32.35
C ALA A 4 -0.04 -2.81 31.13
N GLU A 5 1.28 -2.66 31.12
CA GLU A 5 2.02 -2.31 29.91
C GLU A 5 1.90 -3.48 28.92
N PHE A 6 1.28 -3.22 27.77
CA PHE A 6 1.17 -4.18 26.68
C PHE A 6 2.54 -4.32 26.02
N VAL A 7 3.40 -5.17 26.60
CA VAL A 7 4.69 -5.52 26.03
C VAL A 7 4.44 -6.51 24.89
N VAL A 8 4.51 -6.03 23.65
CA VAL A 8 4.56 -6.89 22.47
C VAL A 8 5.93 -7.60 22.43
N PRO A 9 5.98 -8.94 22.46
CA PRO A 9 7.22 -9.67 22.41
C PRO A 9 7.65 -9.80 20.95
N PHE A 10 8.35 -8.81 20.41
CA PHE A 10 9.04 -8.95 19.13
C PHE A 10 10.54 -9.15 19.39
N PRO A 11 11.05 -10.39 19.26
CA PRO A 11 12.47 -10.65 19.36
C PRO A 11 13.10 -10.33 18.01
N ASP A 12 13.92 -9.28 17.99
CA ASP A 12 15.13 -9.18 17.19
C ASP A 12 15.82 -7.92 17.70
N HIS A 13 16.94 -8.09 18.42
CA HIS A 13 17.73 -7.02 19.02
C HIS A 13 18.25 -6.05 17.94
N ILE A 14 17.44 -5.09 17.56
CA ILE A 14 17.88 -3.88 16.87
C ILE A 14 17.84 -2.81 17.94
N SER A 15 18.98 -2.59 18.58
CA SER A 15 19.25 -1.49 19.52
C SER A 15 19.32 -0.15 18.77
N HIS A 16 18.32 0.15 17.95
CA HIS A 16 18.06 1.50 17.48
C HIS A 16 16.79 1.95 18.19
N PRO A 17 16.79 3.15 18.80
CA PRO A 17 15.58 3.69 19.40
C PRO A 17 14.49 3.65 18.32
N ILE A 18 13.42 2.92 18.63
CA ILE A 18 12.31 2.62 17.73
C ILE A 18 11.67 3.92 17.17
N GLY A 19 12.00 5.10 17.71
CA GLY A 19 11.38 6.38 17.38
C GLY A 19 12.10 7.32 16.42
N ASP A 20 13.29 7.02 15.89
CA ASP A 20 14.10 8.07 15.23
C ASP A 20 13.91 8.18 13.70
N PHE A 21 13.07 7.34 13.09
CA PHE A 21 12.83 7.39 11.65
C PHE A 21 11.63 8.28 11.31
N ASP A 22 11.93 9.54 10.97
CA ASP A 22 10.94 10.45 10.40
C ASP A 22 10.77 10.13 8.90
N ILE A 23 9.82 9.25 8.59
CA ILE A 23 9.57 8.74 7.24
C ILE A 23 8.61 9.67 6.50
N ASP A 24 9.02 10.14 5.33
CA ASP A 24 8.26 11.05 4.46
C ASP A 24 7.40 10.26 3.45
N GLU A 25 7.97 9.24 2.80
CA GLU A 25 7.29 8.48 1.75
C GLU A 25 7.87 7.06 1.61
N ILE A 26 7.02 6.08 1.31
CA ILE A 26 7.44 4.74 0.88
C ILE A 26 7.53 4.71 -0.64
N LEU A 27 8.72 4.51 -1.18
CA LEU A 27 8.98 4.56 -2.63
C LEU A 27 8.71 3.20 -3.28
N SER A 28 9.23 2.14 -2.67
CA SER A 28 9.16 0.78 -3.20
C SER A 28 9.28 -0.26 -2.11
N ILE A 29 9.08 -1.52 -2.50
CA ILE A 29 9.18 -2.69 -1.64
C ILE A 29 10.07 -3.72 -2.32
N ALA A 30 10.90 -4.38 -1.52
CA ALA A 30 11.71 -5.50 -1.93
C ALA A 30 11.54 -6.66 -0.95
N THR A 31 11.68 -7.90 -1.43
CA THR A 31 11.80 -9.07 -0.56
C THR A 31 13.26 -9.51 -0.58
N ILE A 32 13.95 -9.37 0.55
CA ILE A 32 15.37 -9.73 0.70
C ILE A 32 15.45 -10.85 1.74
N ASN A 33 16.01 -12.00 1.38
CA ASN A 33 16.11 -13.17 2.26
C ASN A 33 14.76 -13.60 2.87
N GLY A 34 13.67 -13.50 2.09
CA GLY A 34 12.31 -13.80 2.56
C GLY A 34 11.71 -12.76 3.52
N ARG A 35 12.45 -11.70 3.86
CA ARG A 35 11.96 -10.58 4.67
C ARG A 35 11.51 -9.44 3.77
N LEU A 36 10.35 -8.87 4.10
CA LEU A 36 9.82 -7.71 3.42
C LEU A 36 10.54 -6.44 3.91
N ILE A 37 11.06 -5.66 2.97
CA ILE A 37 11.83 -4.45 3.21
C ILE A 37 11.19 -3.30 2.43
N HIS A 38 10.93 -2.19 3.10
CA HIS A 38 10.46 -0.96 2.49
C HIS A 38 11.64 -0.07 2.14
N TYR A 39 11.64 0.47 0.91
CA TYR A 39 12.55 1.52 0.49
C TYR A 39 11.86 2.86 0.72
N VAL A 40 12.35 3.62 1.68
CA VAL A 40 11.70 4.84 2.16
C VAL A 40 12.56 6.06 1.92
N LYS A 41 11.89 7.21 1.78
CA LYS A 41 12.50 8.54 1.86
C LYS A 41 12.25 9.06 3.27
N LEU A 42 13.32 9.43 3.96
CA LEU A 42 13.29 10.10 5.26
C LEU A 42 13.11 11.61 5.08
N ARG A 43 12.61 12.29 6.12
CA ARG A 43 12.68 13.76 6.18
C ARG A 43 14.13 14.21 6.12
N GLY A 44 14.40 15.18 5.25
CA GLY A 44 15.76 15.54 4.82
C GLY A 44 16.20 14.87 3.51
N GLY A 45 15.37 14.00 2.93
CA GLY A 45 15.55 13.48 1.56
C GLY A 45 16.49 12.27 1.45
N GLN A 46 17.06 11.80 2.55
CA GLN A 46 17.85 10.57 2.58
C GLN A 46 16.95 9.36 2.26
N LYS A 47 17.45 8.40 1.49
CA LYS A 47 16.71 7.17 1.17
C LYS A 47 17.35 5.96 1.84
N THR A 48 16.55 5.16 2.53
CA THR A 48 17.04 4.01 3.31
C THR A 48 16.16 2.78 3.10
N MET A 49 16.69 1.61 3.43
CA MET A 49 15.94 0.36 3.47
C MET A 49 15.58 0.06 4.92
N ILE A 50 14.29 -0.07 5.23
CA ILE A 50 13.78 -0.35 6.57
C ILE A 50 12.96 -1.64 6.54
N PRO A 51 13.10 -2.54 7.52
CA PRO A 51 12.23 -3.70 7.63
C PRO A 51 10.76 -3.31 7.69
N SER A 52 9.89 -3.99 6.94
CA SER A 52 8.46 -3.69 6.93
C SER A 52 7.82 -3.84 8.32
N SER A 53 8.36 -4.75 9.16
CA SER A 53 7.91 -4.90 10.55
C SER A 53 8.02 -3.59 11.34
N LEU A 54 9.05 -2.78 11.10
CA LEU A 54 9.25 -1.52 11.79
C LEU A 54 8.30 -0.43 11.24
N THR A 55 8.20 -0.29 9.91
CA THR A 55 7.34 0.73 9.30
C THR A 55 5.85 0.51 9.59
N ASN A 56 5.43 -0.75 9.74
CA ASN A 56 4.04 -1.08 10.06
C ASN A 56 3.64 -0.60 11.47
N VAL A 57 4.61 -0.51 12.38
CA VAL A 57 4.40 -0.01 13.74
C VAL A 57 4.52 1.51 13.79
N LEU A 58 5.53 2.08 13.13
CA LEU A 58 5.81 3.53 13.22
C LEU A 58 4.89 4.39 12.37
N CYS A 59 4.64 3.98 11.13
CA CYS A 59 3.93 4.78 10.15
C CYS A 59 2.90 3.93 9.36
N PRO A 60 1.94 3.30 10.04
CA PRO A 60 0.95 2.44 9.39
C PRO A 60 0.16 3.17 8.30
N HIS A 61 -0.13 4.46 8.49
CA HIS A 61 -0.84 5.28 7.50
C HIS A 61 -0.12 5.33 6.15
N LEU A 62 1.20 5.59 6.14
CA LEU A 62 1.99 5.62 4.91
C LEU A 62 2.07 4.25 4.23
N VAL A 63 2.16 3.18 5.03
CA VAL A 63 2.15 1.80 4.52
C VAL A 63 0.82 1.50 3.82
N ILE A 64 -0.29 1.83 4.45
CA ILE A 64 -1.63 1.59 3.89
C ILE A 64 -1.81 2.38 2.60
N GLU A 65 -1.49 3.68 2.60
CA GLU A 65 -1.61 4.55 1.43
C GLU A 65 -0.77 4.04 0.24
N PHE A 66 0.45 3.58 0.53
CA PHE A 66 1.31 2.98 -0.48
C PHE A 66 0.66 1.76 -1.14
N TYR A 67 0.11 0.84 -0.35
CA TYR A 67 -0.52 -0.37 -0.89
C TYR A 67 -1.82 -0.07 -1.61
N GLN A 68 -2.63 0.87 -1.11
CA GLN A 68 -3.85 1.32 -1.80
C GLN A 68 -3.52 1.87 -3.19
N SER A 69 -2.46 2.66 -3.29
CA SER A 69 -2.02 3.26 -4.57
C SER A 69 -1.52 2.22 -5.58
N LYS A 70 -1.07 1.04 -5.12
CA LYS A 70 -0.55 -0.04 -5.97
C LYS A 70 -1.47 -1.25 -6.08
N LEU A 71 -2.65 -1.21 -5.48
CA LEU A 71 -3.60 -2.32 -5.51
C LEU A 71 -4.34 -2.35 -6.86
N PHE A 72 -4.14 -3.42 -7.63
CA PHE A 72 -4.85 -3.64 -8.89
C PHE A 72 -5.65 -4.93 -8.83
N PHE A 73 -6.94 -4.85 -9.17
CA PHE A 73 -7.79 -6.02 -9.32
C PHE A 73 -7.62 -6.61 -10.72
N VAL A 74 -7.11 -7.83 -10.80
CA VAL A 74 -7.07 -8.59 -12.06
C VAL A 74 -8.48 -9.08 -12.36
N ASN A 75 -9.11 -8.56 -13.41
CA ASN A 75 -10.39 -9.09 -13.87
C ASN A 75 -10.14 -10.38 -14.67
N ILE A 76 -10.31 -11.52 -14.00
CA ILE A 76 -10.05 -12.87 -14.54
C ILE A 76 -11.00 -13.21 -15.71
N PHE A 77 -12.09 -12.45 -15.89
CA PHE A 77 -13.14 -12.73 -16.89
C PHE A 77 -12.93 -12.15 -18.30
N ASN A 78 -11.90 -11.31 -18.54
CA ASN A 78 -11.71 -10.64 -19.84
C ASN A 78 -10.62 -11.25 -20.75
N ASN A 79 -10.36 -12.56 -20.64
CA ASN A 79 -9.50 -13.28 -21.59
C ASN A 79 -10.25 -13.66 -22.88
N LYS A 80 -10.50 -12.69 -23.77
CA LYS A 80 -10.64 -13.03 -25.20
C LYS A 80 -9.24 -13.33 -25.74
N GLN A 81 -8.89 -14.62 -25.77
CA GLN A 81 -7.70 -15.12 -26.41
C GLN A 81 -7.59 -14.55 -27.83
N LYS A 82 -6.65 -13.64 -28.09
CA LYS A 82 -6.26 -13.32 -29.47
C LYS A 82 -5.38 -14.49 -29.95
N PRO A 83 -5.74 -15.18 -31.05
CA PRO A 83 -4.98 -16.34 -31.51
C PRO A 83 -3.55 -15.92 -31.86
N ALA A 84 -2.59 -16.73 -31.41
CA ALA A 84 -1.17 -16.57 -31.68
C ALA A 84 -0.92 -16.52 -33.20
N LYS A 85 -0.57 -15.34 -33.72
CA LYS A 85 -0.01 -15.23 -35.07
C LYS A 85 1.39 -15.87 -35.04
N LYS A 86 1.54 -17.03 -35.69
CA LYS A 86 2.84 -17.65 -35.98
C LYS A 86 3.73 -16.63 -36.69
N MET A 87 4.80 -16.19 -36.02
CA MET A 87 5.77 -15.26 -36.60
C MET A 87 7.00 -16.05 -37.06
N LYS A 88 7.27 -16.02 -38.36
CA LYS A 88 8.48 -16.57 -38.98
C LYS A 88 9.72 -15.88 -38.39
N ARG A 89 10.76 -16.67 -38.11
CA ARG A 89 12.11 -16.22 -37.76
C ARG A 89 12.61 -15.20 -38.79
N GLN A 90 12.85 -13.96 -38.36
CA GLN A 90 13.84 -13.07 -38.98
C GLN A 90 14.62 -12.36 -37.88
N GLN A 91 15.93 -12.50 -37.97
CA GLN A 91 16.91 -11.91 -37.06
C GLN A 91 17.02 -10.39 -37.26
N ALA A 92 17.50 -9.76 -36.18
CA ALA A 92 18.46 -8.66 -36.17
C ALA A 92 17.92 -7.23 -35.96
N ARG A 93 18.39 -6.68 -34.82
CA ARG A 93 18.69 -5.27 -34.49
C ARG A 93 17.49 -4.36 -34.19
N LYS A 94 17.43 -3.81 -32.97
CA LYS A 94 17.58 -2.36 -32.65
C LYS A 94 17.00 -1.99 -31.27
N SER A 95 17.75 -1.12 -30.58
CA SER A 95 17.32 -0.07 -29.63
C SER A 95 16.39 -0.42 -28.47
N THR A 96 16.97 -0.51 -27.27
CA THR A 96 16.27 -0.56 -26.00
C THR A 96 15.83 0.85 -25.58
N THR A 97 14.69 1.31 -26.10
CA THR A 97 13.95 2.42 -25.49
C THR A 97 12.86 1.82 -24.62
N VAL A 98 13.03 1.94 -23.30
CA VAL A 98 12.04 1.53 -22.30
C VAL A 98 10.77 2.36 -22.50
N LYS A 99 9.71 1.72 -22.99
CA LYS A 99 8.40 2.35 -23.12
C LYS A 99 7.76 2.38 -21.74
N PHE A 100 7.73 3.56 -21.16
CA PHE A 100 6.94 3.91 -19.99
C PHE A 100 5.47 3.56 -20.30
N ILE A 101 4.94 2.49 -19.70
CA ILE A 101 3.53 2.15 -19.81
C ILE A 101 2.77 3.17 -18.95
N LYS A 102 2.25 4.20 -19.61
CA LYS A 102 1.36 5.20 -19.01
C LYS A 102 0.04 4.51 -18.68
N CYS A 103 -0.20 4.29 -17.39
CA CYS A 103 -1.48 3.75 -16.92
C CYS A 103 -2.60 4.76 -17.25
N PRO A 104 -3.69 4.34 -17.94
CA PRO A 104 -4.87 5.16 -18.08
C PRO A 104 -5.54 5.30 -16.71
N SER A 105 -5.81 6.55 -16.30
CA SER A 105 -6.48 6.87 -15.04
C SER A 105 -7.86 6.20 -14.98
N PRO A 106 -8.28 5.66 -13.82
CA PRO A 106 -9.62 5.12 -13.64
C PRO A 106 -10.67 6.24 -13.70
N PRO A 107 -11.88 5.98 -14.24
CA PRO A 107 -12.97 6.94 -14.17
C PRO A 107 -13.45 7.13 -12.72
N PRO A 108 -13.87 8.34 -12.32
CA PRO A 108 -14.33 8.62 -10.97
C PRO A 108 -15.58 7.80 -10.65
N LYS A 109 -15.61 7.18 -9.48
CA LYS A 109 -16.82 6.52 -8.96
C LYS A 109 -17.83 7.59 -8.59
N THR A 110 -18.97 7.63 -9.26
CA THR A 110 -20.14 8.38 -8.80
C THR A 110 -20.63 7.76 -7.50
N VAL A 111 -20.38 8.42 -6.38
CA VAL A 111 -21.02 8.10 -5.10
C VAL A 111 -22.49 8.50 -5.23
N ARG A 112 -23.38 7.51 -5.35
CA ARG A 112 -24.81 7.74 -5.10
C ARG A 112 -24.97 7.86 -3.60
N ILE A 113 -25.09 9.09 -3.12
CA ILE A 113 -25.59 9.36 -1.78
C ILE A 113 -27.04 8.89 -1.78
N VAL A 114 -27.30 7.79 -1.07
CA VAL A 114 -28.68 7.42 -0.74
C VAL A 114 -29.09 8.39 0.37
N GLU A 115 -30.02 9.26 0.03
CA GLU A 115 -30.69 10.16 0.97
C GLU A 115 -31.50 9.28 1.95
N HIS A 116 -30.93 9.02 3.13
CA HIS A 116 -31.69 8.46 4.22
C HIS A 116 -32.54 9.59 4.81
N ALA A 117 -33.82 9.54 4.48
CA ALA A 117 -34.85 10.45 4.97
C ALA A 117 -34.77 10.59 6.49
N ASN A 118 -34.85 11.84 6.93
CA ASN A 118 -35.18 12.23 8.30
C ASN A 118 -36.43 11.48 8.77
N LEU A 119 -36.31 10.80 9.90
CA LEU A 119 -37.40 10.66 10.85
C LEU A 119 -36.87 11.20 12.19
N SER A 120 -37.34 12.41 12.48
CA SER A 120 -37.28 13.09 13.75
C SER A 120 -38.26 12.44 14.76
N GLU A 121 -38.03 12.74 16.05
CA GLU A 121 -38.95 12.58 17.20
C GLU A 121 -39.00 11.14 17.78
N GLU A 122 -38.88 10.83 19.08
CA GLU A 122 -39.08 11.58 20.33
C GLU A 122 -38.20 11.08 21.49
N SER A 123 -38.08 11.97 22.47
CA SER A 123 -37.59 11.84 23.85
C SER A 123 -38.34 10.82 24.74
N SER A 124 -37.63 10.17 25.66
CA SER A 124 -38.03 9.86 27.06
C SER A 124 -36.92 9.02 27.71
N SER A 125 -36.09 9.55 28.61
CA SER A 125 -36.26 9.61 30.08
C SER A 125 -36.86 8.35 30.73
N SER A 126 -36.05 7.61 31.47
CA SER A 126 -36.47 6.93 32.71
C SER A 126 -35.25 6.59 33.55
N ASP A 127 -35.27 7.12 34.78
CA ASP A 127 -34.40 6.79 35.90
C ASP A 127 -34.69 5.36 36.42
N ASP A 128 -33.65 4.66 36.88
CA ASP A 128 -33.65 3.76 38.05
C ASP A 128 -32.21 3.37 38.45
#